data_AF-A0A514M8F2-F1
#
_entry.id   AF-A0A514M8F2-F1
#
_cell.length_a   1.000
_cell.length_b   1.000
_cell.length_c   1.000
_cell.angle_alpha   90.00
_cell.angle_beta   90.00
_cell.angle_gamma   90.00
#
_symmetry.space_group_name_H-M   'P 1'
#
loop_
_entity.id
_entity.type
_entity.pdbx_description
1 polymer ?
#
loop_
_entity_poly.entity_id
_entity_poly.type
_entity_poly.pdbx_seq_one_letter_code
_entity_poly.pdbx_strand_id
1 'polypeptide(L)' 'IISLGFLVIHTSSMIIAFNGYGERKKSDLIFVPVVHLIAAVMTLINLAPGGCLIGTPLLCVVAAVTLQYCW' A
#
# COMPACT_ATOMS: atom_id res chain seq x y z
N ILE A 1 -7.56 2.12 12.31
CA ILE A 1 -7.21 0.97 11.43
C ILE A 1 -6.71 1.44 10.07
N ILE A 2 -7.42 2.33 9.37
CA ILE A 2 -6.96 2.91 8.08
C ILE A 2 -5.54 3.51 8.18
N SER A 3 -5.28 4.37 9.18
CA SER A 3 -3.95 4.96 9.42
C SER A 3 -2.85 3.91 9.66
N LEU A 4 -3.17 2.83 10.39
CA LEU A 4 -2.24 1.71 10.60
C LEU A 4 -1.92 1.01 9.27
N GLY A 5 -2.91 0.82 8.40
CA GLY A 5 -2.69 0.27 7.05
C GLY A 5 -1.73 1.14 6.23
N PHE A 6 -1.92 2.46 6.22
CA PHE A 6 -1.00 3.39 5.56
C PHE A 6 0.41 3.37 6.16
N LEU A 7 0.54 3.27 7.49
CA LEU A 7 1.84 3.14 8.15
C LEU A 7 2.59 1.89 7.67
N VAL A 8 1.91 0.75 7.57
CA VAL A 8 2.50 -0.51 7.09
C VAL A 8 2.89 -0.40 5.62
N ILE A 9 2.02 0.17 4.77
CA ILE A 9 2.28 0.37 3.35
C ILE A 9 3.50 1.27 3.16
N HIS A 10 3.57 2.42 3.83
CA HIS A 10 4.68 3.37 3.71
C HIS A 10 6.00 2.78 4.18
N THR A 11 6.00 2.15 5.36
CA THR A 11 7.22 1.54 5.93
C THR A 11 7.76 0.43 5.03
N SER A 12 6.90 -0.50 4.59
CA SER A 12 7.30 -1.61 3.72
C SER A 12 7.74 -1.10 2.34
N SER A 13 7.02 -0.13 1.79
CA SER A 13 7.36 0.44 0.48
C SER A 13 8.69 1.20 0.48
N MET A 14 9.07 1.83 1.59
CA MET A 14 10.38 2.48 1.72
C MET A 14 11.51 1.46 1.58
N ILE A 15 11.38 0.28 2.22
CA ILE A 15 12.34 -0.82 2.13
C ILE A 15 12.41 -1.34 0.68
N ILE A 16 11.26 -1.62 0.07
CA ILE A 16 11.16 -2.11 -1.32
C ILE A 16 11.79 -1.11 -2.29
N ALA A 17 11.48 0.19 -2.15
CA ALA A 17 12.00 1.22 -3.03
C ALA A 17 13.53 1.32 -2.94
N PHE A 18 14.10 1.33 -1.73
CA PHE A 18 15.55 1.36 -1.57
C PHE A 18 16.24 0.11 -2.10
N ASN A 19 15.66 -1.07 -1.90
CA ASN A 19 16.18 -2.29 -2.51
C ASN A 19 16.15 -2.18 -4.06
N GLY A 20 15.04 -1.71 -4.61
CA GLY A 20 14.89 -1.47 -6.05
C GLY A 20 15.92 -0.50 -6.63
N TYR A 21 16.24 0.59 -5.91
CA TYR A 21 17.31 1.51 -6.31
C TYR A 21 18.69 0.86 -6.25
N GLY A 22 18.98 0.08 -5.20
CA GLY A 22 20.27 -0.60 -5.01
C GLY A 22 20.53 -1.66 -6.08
N GLU A 23 19.54 -2.51 -6.35
CA GLU A 23 19.64 -3.62 -7.32
C GLU A 23 19.29 -3.19 -8.75
N ARG A 24 18.92 -1.92 -8.98
CA ARG A 24 18.37 -1.41 -10.25
C ARG A 24 17.18 -2.22 -10.77
N LYS A 25 16.40 -2.80 -9.85
CA LYS A 25 15.23 -3.62 -10.15
C LYS A 25 14.03 -2.72 -10.45
N LYS A 26 13.79 -2.48 -11.75
CA LYS A 26 12.69 -1.63 -12.23
C LYS A 26 11.31 -2.06 -11.74
N SER A 27 11.10 -3.36 -11.51
CA SER A 27 9.84 -3.89 -10.98
C SER A 27 9.48 -3.24 -9.64
N ASP A 28 10.45 -3.11 -8.73
CA ASP A 28 10.23 -2.62 -7.37
C ASP A 28 9.96 -1.11 -7.37
N LEU A 29 10.65 -0.39 -8.27
CA LEU A 29 10.43 1.05 -8.50
C LEU A 29 9.05 1.37 -9.06
N ILE A 30 8.45 0.44 -9.82
CA ILE A 30 7.09 0.59 -10.37
C ILE A 30 6.04 0.07 -9.36
N PHE A 31 6.35 -1.00 -8.63
CA PHE A 31 5.44 -1.60 -7.66
C PHE A 31 5.02 -0.61 -6.56
N VAL A 32 5.99 0.09 -5.96
CA VAL A 32 5.75 1.04 -4.86
C VAL A 32 4.74 2.15 -5.23
N PRO A 33 4.89 2.92 -6.32
CA PRO A 33 3.92 3.95 -6.69
C PRO A 33 2.56 3.37 -7.09
N VAL A 34 2.51 2.17 -7.69
CA VAL A 34 1.24 1.49 -8.00
C VAL A 34 0.48 1.13 -6.72
N VAL A 35 1.16 0.57 -5.72
CA VAL A 35 0.54 0.25 -4.41
C VAL A 35 0.05 1.51 -3.71
N HIS A 36 0.82 2.60 -3.73
CA HIS A 36 0.39 3.88 -3.14
C HIS A 36 -0.84 4.45 -3.85
N LEU A 37 -0.89 4.38 -5.18
CA LEU A 37 -2.03 4.82 -5.96
C LEU A 37 -3.28 3.99 -5.63
N ILE A 38 -3.15 2.66 -5.58
CA ILE A 38 -4.26 1.76 -5.20
C ILE A 38 -4.75 2.12 -3.79
N ALA A 39 -3.84 2.24 -2.81
CA ALA A 39 -4.21 2.59 -1.44
C ALA A 39 -4.94 3.94 -1.38
N ALA A 40 -4.43 4.96 -2.06
CA ALA A 40 -5.05 6.28 -2.12
C ALA A 40 -6.47 6.22 -2.72
N VAL A 41 -6.64 5.52 -3.85
CA VAL A 41 -7.95 5.36 -4.51
C VAL A 41 -8.93 4.56 -3.64
N MET A 42 -8.48 3.52 -2.95
CA MET A 42 -9.35 2.75 -2.06
C MET A 42 -9.86 3.58 -0.87
N THR A 43 -9.11 4.58 -0.42
CA THR A 43 -9.61 5.54 0.58
C THR A 43 -10.80 6.34 0.10
N LEU A 44 -10.96 6.61 -1.21
CA LEU A 44 -12.10 7.36 -1.73
C LEU A 44 -13.44 6.63 -1.53
N ILE A 45 -13.42 5.29 -1.37
CA ILE A 45 -14.61 4.51 -1.05
C ILE A 45 -15.27 5.02 0.23
N ASN A 46 -14.49 5.58 1.17
CA ASN A 46 -15.00 6.12 2.42
C ASN A 46 -15.89 7.36 2.27
N LEU A 47 -15.94 8.00 1.08
CA LEU A 47 -16.87 9.11 0.81
C LEU A 47 -18.32 8.63 0.69
N ALA A 48 -18.55 7.35 0.37
CA ALA A 48 -19.88 6.77 0.29
C ALA A 48 -20.42 6.39 1.68
N PRO A 49 -21.75 6.48 1.92
CA PRO A 49 -22.36 5.97 3.15
C PRO A 49 -22.02 4.48 3.36
N GLY A 50 -21.48 4.14 4.53
CA GLY A 50 -21.02 2.77 4.82
C GLY A 50 -19.68 2.39 4.19
N GLY A 51 -19.05 3.27 3.42
CA GLY A 51 -17.80 3.01 2.71
C GLY A 51 -16.64 2.56 3.60
N CYS A 52 -16.58 3.05 4.85
CA CYS A 52 -15.58 2.64 5.84
C CYS A 52 -15.57 1.12 6.12
N LEU A 53 -16.75 0.48 6.08
CA LEU A 53 -16.89 -0.97 6.30
C LEU A 53 -16.19 -1.79 5.21
N ILE A 54 -16.12 -1.25 3.99
CA ILE A 54 -15.51 -1.90 2.82
C ILE A 54 -14.07 -1.41 2.60
N GLY A 55 -13.84 -0.10 2.69
CA GLY A 55 -12.54 0.52 2.45
C GLY A 55 -11.47 0.11 3.47
N THR A 56 -11.86 -0.07 4.74
CA THR A 56 -10.92 -0.49 5.79
C THR A 56 -10.33 -1.87 5.55
N PRO A 57 -11.11 -2.97 5.37
CA PRO A 57 -10.53 -4.29 5.12
C PRO A 57 -9.76 -4.32 3.80
N LEU A 58 -10.21 -3.60 2.78
CA LEU A 58 -9.53 -3.53 1.49
C LEU A 58 -8.13 -2.90 1.62
N LEU A 59 -8.00 -1.81 2.39
CA LEU A 59 -6.70 -1.21 2.73
C LEU A 59 -5.82 -2.14 3.57
N CYS A 60 -6.40 -2.91 4.49
CA CYS A 60 -5.66 -3.90 5.25
C CYS A 60 -5.10 -5.02 4.36
N VAL A 61 -5.84 -5.47 3.35
CA VAL A 61 -5.35 -6.46 2.38
C VAL A 61 -4.19 -5.89 1.59
N VAL A 62 -4.30 -4.66 1.08
CA VAL A 62 -3.19 -4.00 0.37
C VAL A 62 -1.95 -3.88 1.26
N ALA A 63 -2.13 -3.50 2.53
CA ALA A 63 -1.05 -3.44 3.50
C ALA A 63 -0.40 -4.81 3.73
N ALA A 64 -1.19 -5.87 3.89
CA ALA A 64 -0.70 -7.23 4.07
C ALA A 64 0.07 -7.73 2.84
N VAL A 65 -0.44 -7.48 1.64
CA VAL A 65 0.25 -7.83 0.37
C VAL A 65 1.57 -7.07 0.24
N THR A 66 1.59 -5.77 0.58
CA THR A 66 2.82 -4.96 0.54
C THR A 66 3.85 -5.48 1.52
N LEU A 67 3.42 -5.87 2.74
CA LEU A 67 4.28 -6.45 3.75
C LEU A 67 4.81 -7.83 3.32
N GLN A 68 3.97 -8.68 2.73
CA GLN A 68 4.37 -9.97 2.18
C GLN A 68 5.36 -9.85 1.01
N TYR A 69 5.23 -8.81 0.18
CA TYR A 69 6.19 -8.55 -0.90
C TYR A 69 7.53 -8.01 -0.39
N CYS A 70 7.50 -7.32 0.76
CA CYS A 70 8.69 -6.76 1.38
C CYS A 70 9.56 -7.81 2.12
N TRP A 71 8.97 -8.95 2.48
CA TRP A 71 9.64 -10.06 3.15
C TRP A 71 10.23 -11.04 2.13
#